data_AF-A0A2R6IPC2-F1
#
_entry.id   AF-A0A2R6IPC2-F1
#
_cell.length_a   1.000
_cell.length_b   1.000
_cell.length_c   1.000
_cell.angle_alpha   90.00
_cell.angle_beta   90.00
_cell.angle_gamma   90.00
#
_symmetry.space_group_name_H-M   'P 1'
#
loop_
_entity.id
_entity.type
_entity.pdbx_description
1 polymer ?
#
loop_
_entity_poly.entity_id
_entity_poly.type
_entity_poly.pdbx_seq_one_letter_code
_entity_poly.pdbx_strand_id
1 'polypeptide(L)'
;MTGREAVTLQRLQGGTKWHCAGVACRYVAGADLPLSGERREVYRDGDRVRASDDDEPVALANVCNHCQHQLGWTSAEERFAAARRRHGSRQRKDGTRPP
;
A
#
# COMPACT_ATOMS: atom_id res chain seq x y z
N MET A 1 11.21 -16.77 -19.55
CA MET A 1 9.86 -16.27 -19.22
C MET A 1 9.95 -15.50 -17.91
N THR A 2 10.08 -14.17 -17.95
CA THR A 2 9.94 -13.34 -16.74
C THR A 2 8.45 -13.17 -16.48
N GLY A 3 7.85 -14.14 -15.79
CA GLY A 3 6.43 -14.16 -15.48
C GLY A 3 6.05 -12.93 -14.66
N ARG A 4 4.92 -12.31 -15.01
CA ARG A 4 4.30 -11.28 -14.17
C ARG A 4 4.04 -11.91 -12.81
N GLU A 5 4.72 -11.44 -11.76
CA GLU A 5 4.46 -11.93 -10.40
C GLU A 5 3.05 -11.51 -9.98
N ALA A 6 2.14 -12.49 -10.00
CA ALA A 6 0.77 -12.31 -9.57
C ALA A 6 0.68 -12.43 -8.04
N VAL A 7 -0.12 -11.57 -7.44
CA VAL A 7 -0.38 -11.51 -6.00
C VAL A 7 -1.87 -11.62 -5.78
N THR A 8 -2.28 -12.51 -4.90
CA THR A 8 -3.67 -12.61 -4.48
C THR A 8 -3.99 -11.54 -3.44
N LEU A 9 -4.89 -10.64 -3.80
CA LEU A 9 -5.58 -9.74 -2.90
C LEU A 9 -6.85 -10.39 -2.37
N GLN A 10 -7.16 -10.13 -1.11
CA GLN A 10 -8.38 -10.53 -0.43
C GLN A 10 -8.99 -9.31 0.24
N ARG A 11 -10.28 -9.09 0.06
CA ARG A 11 -10.94 -7.90 0.57
C ARG A 11 -11.18 -8.01 2.07
N LEU A 12 -11.02 -6.89 2.79
CA LEU A 12 -11.44 -6.81 4.19
C LEU A 12 -12.97 -6.81 4.26
N GLN A 13 -13.55 -7.63 5.13
CA GLN A 13 -15.01 -7.69 5.32
C GLN A 13 -15.55 -6.32 5.75
N GLY A 14 -16.66 -5.90 5.15
CA GLY A 14 -17.30 -4.60 5.46
C GLY A 14 -16.56 -3.37 4.92
N GLY A 15 -15.46 -3.54 4.18
CA GLY A 15 -14.65 -2.44 3.64
C GLY A 15 -14.45 -2.48 2.14
N THR A 16 -13.69 -1.50 1.63
CA THR A 16 -13.22 -1.42 0.22
C THR A 16 -11.73 -1.72 0.10
N LYS A 17 -11.06 -1.99 1.21
CA LYS A 17 -9.63 -2.23 1.26
C LYS A 17 -9.29 -3.68 0.95
N TRP A 18 -8.24 -3.86 0.18
CA TRP A 18 -7.67 -5.13 -0.21
C TRP A 18 -6.39 -5.42 0.58
N HIS A 19 -6.23 -6.66 1.01
CA HIS A 19 -5.07 -7.15 1.75
C HIS A 19 -4.43 -8.31 0.99
N CYS A 20 -3.10 -8.40 0.97
CA CYS A 20 -2.42 -9.51 0.34
C CYS A 20 -2.42 -10.72 1.26
N ALA A 21 -3.03 -11.82 0.82
CA ALA A 21 -3.14 -13.03 1.64
C ALA A 21 -1.77 -13.59 2.05
N GLY A 22 -0.74 -13.43 1.21
CA GLY A 22 0.64 -13.85 1.49
C GLY A 22 1.47 -12.90 2.37
N VAL A 23 0.93 -11.75 2.78
CA VAL A 23 1.66 -10.77 3.60
C VAL A 23 1.20 -10.84 5.05
N ALA A 24 2.13 -11.15 5.95
CA ALA A 24 1.90 -11.09 7.39
C ALA A 24 1.75 -9.62 7.84
N CYS A 25 0.50 -9.16 7.93
CA CYS A 25 0.15 -7.82 8.37
C CYS A 25 -0.39 -7.86 9.79
N ARG A 26 0.36 -7.25 10.72
CA ARG A 26 -0.04 -7.15 12.13
C ARG A 26 -1.39 -6.43 12.32
N TYR A 27 -1.79 -5.55 11.40
CA TYR A 27 -3.08 -4.89 11.48
C TYR A 27 -4.26 -5.81 11.15
N VAL A 28 -4.07 -6.77 10.25
CA VAL A 28 -5.11 -7.76 9.94
C VAL A 28 -5.10 -8.86 10.99
N ALA A 29 -3.92 -9.38 11.33
CA ALA A 29 -3.76 -10.47 12.30
C ALA A 29 -4.04 -10.03 13.76
N GLY A 30 -3.77 -8.76 14.11
CA GLY A 30 -3.89 -8.25 15.47
C GLY A 30 -5.18 -7.47 15.75
N ALA A 31 -5.89 -7.00 14.72
CA ALA A 31 -7.20 -6.36 14.89
C ALA A 31 -8.37 -7.30 14.56
N ASP A 32 -8.08 -8.57 14.30
CA ASP A 32 -9.04 -9.62 13.96
C ASP A 32 -10.05 -9.18 12.89
N LEU A 33 -9.58 -8.37 11.92
CA LEU A 33 -10.42 -7.84 10.85
C LEU A 33 -10.74 -9.00 9.92
N PRO A 34 -12.00 -9.46 9.88
CA PRO A 34 -12.32 -10.63 9.09
C PRO A 34 -12.10 -10.32 7.62
N LEU A 35 -11.51 -11.27 6.90
CA LEU A 35 -11.36 -11.21 5.46
C LEU A 35 -12.64 -11.72 4.82
N SER A 36 -13.14 -11.06 3.79
CA SER A 36 -14.25 -11.58 3.01
C SER A 36 -13.79 -12.77 2.15
N GLY A 37 -14.75 -13.52 1.58
CA GLY A 37 -14.45 -14.54 0.57
C GLY A 37 -13.99 -13.96 -0.78
N GLU A 38 -14.09 -12.65 -0.98
CA GLU A 38 -13.75 -11.98 -2.23
C GLU A 38 -12.23 -11.90 -2.40
N ARG A 39 -11.73 -12.52 -3.48
CA ARG A 39 -10.31 -12.56 -3.84
C ARG A 39 -10.13 -12.06 -5.25
N ARG A 40 -9.03 -11.36 -5.50
CA ARG A 40 -8.63 -10.88 -6.82
C ARG A 40 -7.14 -11.10 -7.03
N GLU A 41 -6.76 -11.72 -8.13
CA GLU A 41 -5.36 -11.83 -8.50
C GLU A 41 -4.93 -10.60 -9.28
N VAL A 42 -3.84 -9.98 -8.86
CA VAL A 42 -3.33 -8.77 -9.49
C VAL A 42 -1.86 -8.90 -9.81
N TYR A 43 -1.40 -8.19 -10.82
CA TYR A 43 0.01 -8.12 -11.19
C TYR A 43 0.45 -6.67 -11.37
N ARG A 44 1.78 -6.45 -11.32
CA ARG A 44 2.39 -5.15 -11.56
C ARG A 44 2.66 -4.96 -13.05
N ASP A 45 2.13 -3.88 -13.62
CA ASP A 45 2.38 -3.41 -14.99
C ASP A 45 3.04 -2.02 -14.94
N GLY A 46 4.37 -2.00 -14.88
CA GLY A 46 5.14 -0.79 -14.64
C GLY A 46 4.76 -0.13 -13.31
N ASP A 47 4.17 1.06 -13.37
CA ASP A 47 3.69 1.79 -12.19
C ASP A 47 2.25 1.48 -11.78
N ARG A 48 1.53 0.69 -12.59
CA ARG A 48 0.13 0.34 -12.37
C ARG A 48 0.01 -1.06 -11.79
N VAL A 49 -1.02 -1.27 -11.00
CA VAL A 49 -1.45 -2.63 -10.62
C VAL A 49 -2.70 -2.93 -11.43
N ARG A 50 -2.75 -4.13 -12.00
CA ARG A 50 -3.87 -4.59 -12.83
C ARG A 50 -4.36 -5.93 -12.34
N ALA A 51 -5.64 -6.19 -12.53
CA ALA A 51 -6.19 -7.50 -12.29
C ALA A 51 -5.79 -8.48 -13.40
N SER A 52 -5.61 -9.74 -13.05
CA SER A 52 -5.02 -10.75 -13.94
C SER A 52 -6.05 -11.37 -14.90
N ASP A 53 -7.33 -11.24 -14.58
CA ASP A 53 -8.46 -11.78 -15.31
C ASP A 53 -8.94 -10.85 -16.44
N ASP A 54 -8.94 -9.54 -16.20
CA ASP A 54 -9.53 -8.55 -17.12
C ASP A 54 -8.62 -7.36 -17.45
N ASP A 55 -7.38 -7.34 -16.92
CA ASP A 55 -6.41 -6.23 -17.05
C ASP A 55 -6.92 -4.87 -16.52
N GLU A 56 -8.00 -4.85 -15.73
CA GLU A 56 -8.55 -3.63 -15.16
C GLU A 56 -7.57 -2.98 -14.18
N PRO A 57 -7.48 -1.64 -14.17
CA PRO A 57 -6.61 -0.93 -13.25
C PRO A 57 -7.12 -1.04 -11.81
N VAL A 58 -6.25 -1.50 -10.92
CA VAL A 58 -6.49 -1.54 -9.48
C VAL A 58 -5.84 -0.31 -8.85
N ALA A 59 -6.67 0.55 -8.26
CA ALA A 59 -6.19 1.72 -7.54
C ALA A 59 -5.37 1.30 -6.31
N LEU A 60 -4.09 1.69 -6.26
CA LEU A 60 -3.21 1.42 -5.11
C LEU A 60 -3.80 1.96 -3.81
N ALA A 61 -4.52 3.08 -3.85
CA ALA A 61 -5.24 3.62 -2.69
C ALA A 61 -6.24 2.63 -2.07
N ASN A 62 -6.72 1.62 -2.80
CA ASN A 62 -7.59 0.57 -2.28
C ASN A 62 -6.83 -0.64 -1.72
N VAL A 63 -5.51 -0.71 -1.89
CA VAL A 63 -4.66 -1.77 -1.33
C VAL A 63 -4.15 -1.33 0.05
N CYS A 64 -3.98 -2.27 0.98
CA CYS A 64 -3.39 -2.02 2.29
C CYS A 64 -1.98 -1.41 2.14
N ASN A 65 -1.68 -0.34 2.88
CA ASN A 65 -0.37 0.32 2.83
C ASN A 65 0.78 -0.62 3.21
N HIS A 66 0.56 -1.56 4.14
CA HIS A 66 1.58 -2.55 4.50
C HIS A 66 1.89 -3.48 3.33
N CYS A 67 0.86 -3.93 2.62
CA CYS A 67 1.01 -4.73 1.40
C CYS A 67 1.73 -3.96 0.29
N GLN A 68 1.33 -2.71 0.06
CA GLN A 68 2.01 -1.85 -0.91
C GLN A 68 3.50 -1.69 -0.58
N HIS A 69 3.85 -1.52 0.70
CA HIS A 69 5.22 -1.41 1.15
C HIS A 69 6.00 -2.72 0.96
N GLN A 70 5.44 -3.86 1.39
CA GLN A 70 6.08 -5.17 1.29
C GLN A 70 6.30 -5.62 -0.15
N LEU A 71 5.39 -5.24 -1.06
CA LEU A 71 5.46 -5.59 -2.48
C LEU A 71 6.17 -4.52 -3.32
N GLY A 72 6.67 -3.44 -2.70
CA GLY A 72 7.33 -2.34 -3.40
C GLY A 72 6.41 -1.55 -4.34
N TRP A 73 5.09 -1.69 -4.21
CA TRP A 73 4.06 -1.06 -5.04
C TRP A 73 3.75 0.39 -4.63
N THR A 74 4.76 1.18 -4.33
CA THR A 74 4.55 2.60 -4.04
C THR A 74 4.73 3.41 -5.32
N SER A 75 3.89 4.41 -5.56
CA SER A 75 4.15 5.39 -6.61
C SER A 75 5.47 6.13 -6.32
N ALA A 76 6.26 6.43 -7.35
CA ALA A 76 7.54 7.10 -7.20
C ALA A 76 7.40 8.46 -6.47
N GLU A 77 6.32 9.21 -6.71
CA GLU A 77 6.05 10.49 -6.05
C GLU A 77 5.71 10.38 -4.56
N GLU A 78 5.03 9.32 -4.10
CA GLU A 78 4.68 9.17 -2.68
C GLU A 78 5.86 8.77 -1.79
N ARG A 79 6.84 8.02 -2.33
CA ARG A 79 8.13 7.80 -1.65
C ARG A 79 8.82 9.14 -1.35
N PHE A 80 8.81 10.07 -2.33
CA PHE A 80 9.46 11.36 -2.19
C PHE A 80 8.64 12.39 -1.38
N ALA A 81 7.31 12.33 -1.38
CA ALA A 81 6.48 13.21 -0.54
C ALA A 81 6.56 12.83 0.95
N ALA A 82 6.57 11.54 1.28
CA ALA A 82 6.68 11.07 2.65
C ALA A 82 8.07 11.35 3.27
N ALA A 83 9.15 11.22 2.50
CA ALA A 83 10.50 11.58 2.93
C ALA A 83 10.65 13.09 3.19
N ARG A 84 10.09 13.94 2.31
CA ARG A 84 10.12 15.40 2.49
C ARG A 84 9.37 15.87 3.74
N ARG A 85 8.21 15.28 4.06
CA ARG A 85 7.46 15.63 5.29
C ARG A 85 8.16 15.18 6.57
N ARG A 86 8.84 14.03 6.55
CA ARG A 86 9.57 13.48 7.71
C ARG A 86 10.84 14.26 8.05
N HIS A 87 11.51 14.86 7.07
CA HIS A 87 12.68 15.72 7.29
C HIS A 87 12.35 17.22 7.42
N GLY A 88 11.17 17.67 6.97
CA GLY A 88 10.79 19.09 7.00
C GLY A 88 10.10 19.59 8.28
N SER A 89 9.74 18.72 9.22
CA SER A 89 8.92 19.08 10.40
C SER A 89 9.63 18.96 11.75
N ARG A 90 10.92 18.61 11.77
CA ARG A 90 11.68 18.39 13.02
C ARG A 90 12.93 19.25 13.20
N GLN A 91 13.03 20.37 12.49
CA GLN A 91 13.98 21.43 12.86
C GLN A 91 13.24 22.61 13.49
N ARG A 92 13.00 22.48 14.81
CA ARG A 92 12.85 23.64 15.70
C ARG A 92 14.15 24.43 15.71
N LYS A 93 14.05 25.75 15.78
CA LYS A 93 14.84 26.66 16.63
C LYS A 93 13.88 27.79 16.99
N ASP A 94 13.28 27.88 18.17
CA ASP A 94 13.87 28.01 19.51
C ASP A 94 14.99 29.07 19.58
N GLY A 95 14.71 30.14 20.33
CA GLY A 95 15.58 31.30 20.62
C GLY A 95 15.70 32.29 19.45
N THR A 96 15.30 33.56 19.54
CA THR A 96 15.83 34.56 20.50
C THR A 96 14.95 35.82 20.50
N ARG A 97 14.71 36.42 21.68
CA ARG A 97 14.11 37.77 21.90
C ARG A 97 15.22 38.86 21.79
N PRO A 98 14.90 40.15 21.98
CA PRO A 98 14.83 41.28 21.03
C PRO A 98 16.19 42.04 20.86
N PRO A 99 16.23 43.20 20.15
CA PRO A 99 16.07 44.50 20.84
C PRO A 99 14.86 45.32 20.38
#